data_AF-A0A1D6K4E5-F1
#
_entry.id   AF-A0A1D6K4E5-F1
#
_cell.length_a   1.000
_cell.length_b   1.000
_cell.length_c   1.000
_cell.angle_alpha   90.00
_cell.angle_beta   90.00
_cell.angle_gamma   90.00
#
_symmetry.space_group_name_H-M   'P 1'
#
loop_
_entity.id
_entity.type
_entity.pdbx_description
1 polymer ?
#
loop_
_entity_poly.entity_id
_entity_poly.type
_entity_poly.pdbx_seq_one_letter_code
_entity_poly.pdbx_strand_id
1 'polypeptide(L)'
;MPDPTTKLPSPRPRRRRRLFSLCLGTALLALIVSALVHVVAQPPGPAPASARFSVIIDGGSTGTRAHNAAQDSFHEMLRSRGSFKNGTLADPCAPRGYSRNEGASRSTLENQYVNNGTGNFTECISSSQLLLQKGKEKCQYQQCHLGSTFVPELRGYFLGTENLYFTSKFFGLKKSSSLSDFMFAGEQFCNQHLSSLRKRHPNRSDEDFSRYCFSMAYIVALLHDSLGVPLDDKRQAYSARHSEIYSQVI
;
A
#
# COMPACT_ATOMS: atom_id res chain seq x y z
N MET A 1 -15.36 102.52 -45.92
CA MET A 1 -15.81 102.64 -44.52
C MET A 1 -17.21 102.05 -44.41
N PRO A 2 -17.61 101.37 -43.32
CA PRO A 2 -16.87 100.53 -42.37
C PRO A 2 -17.55 99.13 -42.14
N ASP A 3 -16.81 98.21 -41.51
CA ASP A 3 -17.26 97.01 -40.74
C ASP A 3 -17.65 97.49 -39.31
N PRO A 4 -18.42 96.82 -38.39
CA PRO A 4 -18.44 95.37 -38.09
C PRO A 4 -19.76 94.74 -37.55
N THR A 5 -19.84 93.41 -37.53
CA THR A 5 -20.05 92.62 -36.28
C THR A 5 -20.09 91.10 -36.52
N THR A 6 -19.47 90.40 -35.59
CA THR A 6 -19.10 88.98 -35.55
C THR A 6 -20.18 88.08 -34.93
N LYS A 7 -20.12 86.76 -35.22
CA LYS A 7 -20.47 85.52 -34.43
C LYS A 7 -21.21 84.49 -35.31
N LEU A 8 -21.05 83.15 -35.26
CA LEU A 8 -20.34 82.16 -34.42
C LEU A 8 -20.11 80.88 -35.30
N PRO A 9 -19.17 79.95 -34.99
CA PRO A 9 -18.88 78.82 -35.89
C PRO A 9 -19.85 77.62 -35.76
N SER A 10 -20.05 76.93 -36.88
CA SER A 10 -20.96 75.79 -37.08
C SER A 10 -20.60 74.53 -36.27
N PRO A 11 -21.57 73.68 -35.89
CA PRO A 11 -21.28 72.35 -35.37
C PRO A 11 -20.96 71.38 -36.52
N ARG A 12 -19.79 70.73 -36.44
CA ARG A 12 -19.41 69.61 -37.34
C ARG A 12 -20.23 68.35 -37.03
N PRO A 13 -20.65 67.57 -38.03
CA PRO A 13 -21.36 66.32 -37.81
C PRO A 13 -20.40 65.28 -37.20
N ARG A 14 -20.71 64.83 -35.98
CA ARG A 14 -19.95 63.79 -35.27
C ARG A 14 -20.17 62.42 -35.95
N ARG A 15 -19.06 61.91 -36.48
CA ARG A 15 -18.69 60.55 -36.94
C ARG A 15 -19.43 59.39 -36.22
N ARG A 16 -20.71 59.16 -36.53
CA ARG A 16 -21.54 58.08 -35.93
C ARG A 16 -21.51 56.75 -36.71
N ARG A 17 -21.06 56.75 -37.97
CA ARG A 17 -21.07 55.56 -38.84
C ARG A 17 -19.93 54.54 -38.62
N ARG A 18 -18.79 54.93 -38.01
CA ARG A 18 -17.63 54.02 -37.88
C ARG A 18 -17.71 53.06 -36.69
N LEU A 19 -18.45 53.39 -35.63
CA LEU A 19 -18.60 52.46 -34.48
C LEU A 19 -19.52 51.27 -34.81
N PHE A 20 -20.59 51.49 -35.57
CA PHE A 20 -21.57 50.43 -35.88
C PHE A 20 -20.97 49.30 -36.76
N SER A 21 -20.11 49.68 -37.70
CA SER A 21 -19.42 48.72 -38.59
C SER A 21 -18.34 47.90 -37.86
N LEU A 22 -17.74 48.44 -36.80
CA LEU A 22 -16.73 47.74 -36.00
C LEU A 22 -17.39 46.67 -35.12
N CYS A 23 -18.56 46.97 -34.54
CA CYS A 23 -19.32 46.04 -33.70
C CYS A 23 -19.94 44.87 -34.51
N LEU A 24 -20.42 45.11 -35.74
CA LEU A 24 -20.92 44.03 -36.59
C LEU A 24 -19.80 43.07 -37.03
N GLY A 25 -18.61 43.60 -37.34
CA GLY A 25 -17.45 42.80 -37.71
C GLY A 25 -16.98 41.88 -36.59
N THR A 26 -16.96 42.38 -35.34
CA THR A 26 -16.57 41.56 -34.17
C THR A 26 -17.58 40.45 -33.86
N ALA A 27 -18.87 40.72 -34.04
CA ALA A 27 -19.91 39.71 -33.82
C ALA A 27 -19.83 38.58 -34.84
N LEU A 28 -19.60 38.91 -36.13
CA LEU A 28 -19.48 37.91 -37.19
C LEU A 28 -18.24 37.03 -36.98
N LEU A 29 -17.12 37.62 -36.58
CA LEU A 29 -15.88 36.88 -36.31
C LEU A 29 -16.04 35.92 -35.13
N ALA A 30 -16.75 36.33 -34.07
CA ALA A 30 -17.05 35.49 -32.91
C ALA A 30 -17.94 34.30 -33.27
N LEU A 31 -18.94 34.50 -34.14
CA LEU A 31 -19.81 33.41 -34.61
C LEU A 31 -19.05 32.41 -35.48
N ILE A 32 -18.16 32.87 -36.35
CA ILE A 32 -17.32 32.00 -37.17
C ILE A 32 -16.35 31.19 -36.29
N VAL A 33 -15.70 31.82 -35.32
CA VAL A 33 -14.81 31.12 -34.37
C VAL A 33 -15.60 30.11 -33.54
N SER A 34 -16.79 30.47 -33.07
CA SER A 34 -17.66 29.54 -32.33
C SER A 34 -18.05 28.33 -33.19
N ALA A 35 -18.47 28.54 -34.43
CA ALA A 35 -18.82 27.47 -35.36
C ALA A 35 -17.60 26.57 -35.67
N LEU A 36 -16.42 27.14 -35.90
CA LEU A 36 -15.18 26.38 -36.11
C LEU A 36 -14.81 25.56 -34.87
N VAL A 37 -14.97 26.09 -33.66
CA VAL A 37 -14.74 25.33 -32.43
C VAL A 37 -15.69 24.15 -32.34
N HIS A 38 -16.96 24.28 -32.72
CA HIS A 38 -17.93 23.17 -32.67
C HIS A 38 -17.72 22.15 -33.80
N VAL A 39 -17.16 22.56 -34.95
CA VAL A 39 -16.84 21.66 -36.07
C VAL A 39 -15.52 20.91 -35.84
N VAL A 40 -14.54 21.54 -35.20
CA VAL A 40 -13.20 20.96 -34.94
C VAL A 40 -13.17 20.20 -33.62
N ALA A 41 -13.90 20.65 -32.59
CA ALA A 41 -14.02 19.93 -31.33
C ALA A 41 -15.03 18.80 -31.48
N GLN A 42 -14.55 17.65 -31.93
CA GLN A 42 -15.29 16.40 -31.71
C GLN A 42 -15.58 16.28 -30.21
N PRO A 43 -16.79 15.87 -29.80
CA PRO A 43 -17.05 15.59 -28.39
C PRO A 43 -15.98 14.61 -27.89
N PRO A 44 -15.43 14.80 -26.68
CA PRO A 44 -14.45 13.87 -26.14
C PRO A 44 -15.05 12.48 -26.25
N GLY A 45 -14.40 11.63 -27.05
CA GLY A 45 -14.80 10.24 -27.17
C GLY A 45 -14.84 9.62 -25.76
N PRO A 46 -15.69 8.62 -25.52
CA PRO A 46 -15.71 7.93 -24.23
C PRO A 46 -14.27 7.54 -23.88
N ALA A 47 -13.83 7.93 -22.68
CA ALA A 47 -12.50 7.57 -22.19
C ALA A 47 -12.29 6.06 -22.43
N PRO A 48 -11.10 5.63 -22.90
CA PRO A 48 -10.83 4.21 -23.07
C PRO A 48 -11.16 3.52 -21.75
N ALA A 49 -12.05 2.52 -21.80
CA ALA A 49 -12.43 1.77 -20.61
C ALA A 49 -11.13 1.32 -19.93
N SER A 50 -10.92 1.77 -18.69
CA SER A 50 -9.75 1.41 -17.89
C SER A 50 -9.63 -0.11 -17.94
N ALA A 51 -8.58 -0.62 -18.57
CA ALA A 51 -8.32 -2.04 -18.59
C ALA A 51 -8.31 -2.52 -17.13
N ARG A 52 -9.25 -3.41 -16.79
CA ARG A 52 -9.43 -3.93 -15.43
C ARG A 52 -8.40 -5.04 -15.23
N PHE A 53 -7.18 -4.67 -14.88
CA PHE A 53 -6.18 -5.64 -14.47
C PHE A 53 -6.38 -6.01 -13.00
N SER A 54 -6.08 -7.26 -12.68
CA SER A 54 -5.99 -7.75 -11.31
C SER A 54 -4.58 -8.26 -11.05
N VAL A 55 -4.11 -8.09 -9.82
CA VAL A 55 -2.81 -8.52 -9.33
C VAL A 55 -3.02 -9.76 -8.47
N ILE A 56 -2.43 -10.88 -8.89
CA ILE A 56 -2.41 -12.11 -8.09
C ILE A 56 -1.08 -12.14 -7.33
N ILE A 57 -1.17 -12.18 -6.00
CA ILE A 57 -0.03 -12.38 -5.11
C ILE A 57 -0.01 -13.86 -4.75
N ASP A 58 0.70 -14.62 -5.58
CA ASP A 58 0.93 -16.05 -5.42
C ASP A 58 2.41 -16.36 -5.36
N GLY A 59 2.83 -16.96 -4.26
CA GLY A 59 4.19 -17.42 -4.08
C GLY A 59 4.36 -18.93 -4.31
N GLY A 60 3.28 -19.70 -4.30
CA GLY A 60 3.34 -21.16 -4.25
C GLY A 60 4.28 -21.66 -3.15
N SER A 61 4.94 -22.80 -3.41
CA SER A 61 5.95 -23.35 -2.50
C SER A 61 7.17 -22.43 -2.29
N THR A 62 7.50 -21.60 -3.28
CA THR A 62 8.62 -20.64 -3.19
C THR A 62 8.29 -19.52 -2.21
N GLY A 63 7.03 -19.05 -2.19
CA GLY A 63 6.52 -18.07 -1.24
C GLY A 63 6.58 -18.59 0.18
N THR A 64 6.21 -19.85 0.41
CA THR A 64 6.34 -20.48 1.73
C THR A 64 7.80 -20.52 2.19
N ARG A 65 8.73 -20.93 1.30
CA ARG A 65 10.17 -20.92 1.62
C ARG A 65 10.68 -19.50 1.90
N ALA A 66 10.27 -18.53 1.10
CA ALA A 66 10.64 -17.12 1.29
C ALA A 66 10.10 -16.57 2.62
N HIS A 67 8.88 -16.92 3.00
CA HIS A 67 8.29 -16.51 4.28
C HIS A 67 9.05 -17.09 5.48
N ASN A 68 9.39 -18.38 5.43
CA ASN A 68 10.17 -19.02 6.48
C ASN A 68 11.58 -18.40 6.58
N ALA A 69 12.23 -18.18 5.44
CA ALA A 69 13.53 -17.52 5.38
C ALA A 69 13.48 -16.07 5.90
N ALA A 70 12.37 -15.36 5.67
CA ALA A 70 12.14 -14.04 6.22
C ALA A 70 12.05 -14.09 7.75
N GLN A 71 11.35 -15.07 8.32
CA GLN A 71 11.28 -15.24 9.77
C GLN A 71 12.64 -15.60 10.39
N ASP A 72 13.43 -16.44 9.74
CA ASP A 72 14.79 -16.75 10.19
C ASP A 72 15.71 -15.52 10.14
N SER A 73 15.63 -14.76 9.04
CA SER A 73 16.36 -13.49 8.88
C SER A 73 15.93 -12.43 9.89
N PHE A 74 14.64 -12.41 10.26
CA PHE A 74 14.12 -11.55 11.31
C PHE A 74 14.77 -11.88 12.66
N HIS A 75 14.83 -13.16 13.04
CA HIS A 75 15.48 -13.56 14.29
C HIS A 75 16.98 -13.26 14.29
N GLU A 76 17.69 -13.45 13.17
CA GLU A 76 19.09 -13.02 13.03
C GLU A 76 19.24 -11.50 13.21
N MET A 77 18.32 -10.72 12.63
CA MET A 77 18.29 -9.28 12.82
C MET A 77 18.07 -8.89 14.29
N LEU A 78 17.15 -9.54 14.99
CA LEU A 78 16.97 -9.32 16.43
C LEU A 78 18.24 -9.62 17.21
N ARG A 79 18.91 -10.77 16.94
CA ARG A 79 20.15 -11.15 17.61
C ARG A 79 21.28 -10.13 17.39
N SER A 80 21.41 -9.61 16.17
CA SER A 80 22.43 -8.60 15.83
C SER A 80 22.14 -7.21 16.40
N ARG A 81 20.86 -6.83 16.54
CA ARG A 81 20.44 -5.51 17.07
C ARG A 81 20.29 -5.47 18.57
N GLY A 82 20.08 -6.62 19.20
CA GLY A 82 19.89 -6.73 20.65
C GLY A 82 21.11 -6.19 21.39
N SER A 83 21.01 -4.95 21.90
CA SER A 83 21.88 -4.49 22.97
C SER A 83 21.53 -5.27 24.22
N PHE A 84 22.47 -6.04 24.75
CA PHE A 84 22.34 -6.84 25.95
C PHE A 84 21.89 -5.98 27.14
N LYS A 85 20.59 -5.86 27.36
CA LYS A 85 20.04 -5.46 28.66
C LYS A 85 19.61 -6.73 29.37
N ASN A 86 20.44 -7.17 30.32
CA ASN A 86 20.18 -8.32 31.19
C ASN A 86 20.00 -9.68 30.49
N GLY A 87 20.66 -9.90 29.34
CA GLY A 87 20.72 -11.23 28.70
C GLY A 87 19.39 -11.75 28.11
N THR A 88 18.39 -10.89 27.92
CA THR A 88 17.10 -11.28 27.32
C THR A 88 16.91 -10.56 25.99
N LEU A 89 16.62 -11.29 24.92
CA LEU A 89 16.29 -10.71 23.62
C LEU A 89 14.77 -10.57 23.51
N ALA A 90 14.28 -9.35 23.33
CA ALA A 90 12.85 -9.10 23.17
C ALA A 90 12.41 -9.43 21.74
N ASP A 91 11.41 -10.31 21.60
CA ASP A 91 10.81 -10.64 20.30
C ASP A 91 9.41 -10.01 20.18
N PRO A 92 9.26 -8.90 19.43
CA PRO A 92 7.95 -8.27 19.23
C PRO A 92 6.99 -9.12 18.39
N CYS A 93 7.52 -10.05 17.60
CA CYS A 93 6.77 -10.93 16.71
C CYS A 93 6.41 -12.28 17.34
N ALA A 94 6.67 -12.45 18.63
CA ALA A 94 6.22 -13.60 19.39
C ALA A 94 5.23 -13.19 20.49
N PRO A 95 4.20 -14.01 20.77
CA PRO A 95 3.22 -13.72 21.82
C PRO A 95 3.83 -13.56 23.21
N ARG A 96 3.13 -12.86 24.11
CA ARG A 96 3.61 -12.64 25.47
C ARG A 96 3.90 -13.94 26.21
N GLY A 97 5.08 -14.04 26.81
CA GLY A 97 5.51 -15.23 27.54
C GLY A 97 5.95 -16.40 26.65
N TYR A 98 6.08 -16.17 25.34
CA TYR A 98 6.80 -17.08 24.46
C TYR A 98 8.29 -17.06 24.80
N SER A 99 8.88 -18.26 24.90
CA SER A 99 10.31 -18.46 25.05
C SER A 99 10.75 -19.49 24.02
N ARG A 100 11.67 -19.10 23.12
CA ARG A 100 12.26 -20.05 22.18
C ARG A 100 13.32 -20.87 22.91
N ASN A 101 12.99 -22.12 23.23
CA ASN A 101 14.00 -23.08 23.67
C ASN A 101 14.72 -23.59 22.41
N GLU A 102 15.78 -22.90 21.98
CA GLU A 102 16.70 -23.49 21.01
C GLU A 102 17.34 -24.70 21.69
N GLY A 103 17.16 -25.88 21.10
CA GLY A 103 17.56 -27.15 21.70
C GLY A 103 19.01 -27.12 22.19
N ALA A 104 19.25 -27.76 23.33
CA ALA A 104 20.53 -27.86 24.04
C ALA A 104 21.64 -28.64 23.27
N SER A 105 21.93 -28.25 22.04
CA SER A 105 23.04 -28.83 21.26
C SER A 105 23.59 -27.81 20.26
N ARG A 106 24.45 -26.92 20.77
CA ARG A 106 25.81 -26.61 20.26
C ARG A 106 26.39 -25.43 21.04
N SER A 107 27.53 -25.70 21.69
CA SER A 107 28.50 -24.76 22.30
C SER A 107 28.06 -23.84 23.45
N THR A 108 28.83 -23.95 24.54
CA THR A 108 28.71 -23.37 25.88
C THR A 108 28.87 -21.83 25.97
N LEU A 109 28.60 -21.08 24.89
CA LEU A 109 28.68 -19.61 24.87
C LEU A 109 27.51 -18.92 24.13
N GLU A 110 26.65 -19.66 23.41
CA GLU A 110 25.50 -19.09 22.66
C GLU A 110 24.12 -19.39 23.28
N ASN A 111 24.05 -20.16 24.36
CA ASN A 111 22.79 -20.61 24.98
C ASN A 111 22.12 -19.59 25.93
N GLN A 112 22.48 -18.31 25.87
CA GLN A 112 21.97 -17.32 26.83
C GLN A 112 20.85 -16.44 26.28
N TYR A 113 20.47 -16.58 25.00
CA TYR A 113 19.42 -15.77 24.40
C TYR A 113 18.05 -16.37 24.72
N VAL A 114 17.46 -15.95 25.84
CA VAL A 114 16.02 -16.15 26.05
C VAL A 114 15.31 -15.12 25.18
N ASN A 115 14.78 -15.56 24.04
CA ASN A 115 13.87 -14.75 23.23
C ASN A 115 12.55 -14.66 23.97
N ASN A 116 12.30 -13.55 24.67
CA ASN A 116 11.04 -13.32 25.36
C ASN A 116 10.07 -12.61 24.41
N GLY A 117 8.99 -13.28 24.06
CA GLY A 117 7.92 -12.69 23.27
C GLY A 117 7.27 -11.53 24.01
N THR A 118 7.29 -10.35 23.42
CA THR A 118 6.66 -9.14 23.99
C THR A 118 5.26 -8.90 23.43
N GLY A 119 4.94 -9.51 22.28
CA GLY A 119 3.66 -9.34 21.60
C GLY A 119 3.41 -7.92 21.09
N ASN A 120 4.45 -7.09 20.97
CA ASN A 120 4.34 -5.71 20.47
C ASN A 120 4.17 -5.72 18.95
N PHE A 121 2.94 -5.81 18.49
CA PHE A 121 2.63 -6.02 17.08
C PHE A 121 3.01 -4.83 16.19
N THR A 122 2.90 -3.60 16.69
CA THR A 122 3.36 -2.40 15.97
C THR A 122 4.88 -2.43 15.74
N GLU A 123 5.65 -2.82 16.76
CA GLU A 123 7.10 -3.01 16.63
C GLU A 123 7.43 -4.18 15.69
N CYS A 124 6.65 -5.26 15.73
CA CYS A 124 6.78 -6.38 14.82
C CYS A 124 6.58 -5.97 13.35
N ILE A 125 5.57 -5.14 13.06
CA ILE A 125 5.34 -4.56 11.71
C ILE A 125 6.56 -3.75 11.28
N SER A 126 6.99 -2.78 12.08
CA SER A 126 8.13 -1.92 11.73
C SER A 126 9.46 -2.69 11.55
N SER A 127 9.68 -3.73 12.35
CA SER A 127 10.86 -4.59 12.24
C SER A 127 10.78 -5.50 11.00
N SER A 128 9.58 -5.97 10.65
CA SER A 128 9.33 -6.71 9.42
C SER A 128 9.53 -5.83 8.18
N GLN A 129 9.11 -4.57 8.22
CA GLN A 129 9.33 -3.60 7.15
C GLN A 129 10.83 -3.37 6.92
N LEU A 130 11.59 -3.20 8.00
CA LEU A 130 13.04 -3.06 7.89
C LEU A 130 13.68 -4.29 7.23
N LEU A 131 13.22 -5.49 7.57
CA LEU A 131 13.70 -6.71 6.93
C LEU A 131 13.44 -6.67 5.41
N LEU A 132 12.24 -6.27 5.01
CA LEU A 132 11.87 -6.11 3.60
C LEU A 132 12.68 -5.04 2.88
N GLN A 133 13.20 -4.06 3.61
CA GLN A 133 14.06 -2.98 3.08
C GLN A 133 15.56 -3.30 3.09
N LYS A 134 15.97 -4.48 3.58
CA LYS A 134 17.38 -4.90 3.57
C LYS A 134 17.93 -4.87 2.15
N GLY A 135 19.06 -4.21 1.93
CA GLY A 135 19.69 -4.09 0.62
C GLY A 135 19.19 -2.92 -0.23
N LYS A 136 18.29 -2.06 0.29
CA LYS A 136 17.74 -0.90 -0.43
C LYS A 136 18.80 0.09 -0.90
N GLU A 137 19.95 0.15 -0.23
CA GLU A 137 21.11 0.95 -0.65
C GLU A 137 21.67 0.55 -2.03
N LYS A 138 21.34 -0.64 -2.53
CA LYS A 138 21.77 -1.15 -3.84
C LYS A 138 20.70 -0.96 -4.93
N CYS A 139 19.65 -0.17 -4.66
CA CYS A 139 18.61 0.11 -5.63
C CYS A 139 19.17 0.88 -6.85
N GLN A 140 18.91 0.35 -8.05
CA GLN A 140 19.36 0.98 -9.31
C GLN A 140 18.29 1.86 -9.96
N TYR A 141 17.08 1.89 -9.39
CA TYR A 141 15.94 2.67 -9.86
C TYR A 141 15.75 3.90 -8.98
N GLN A 142 14.89 4.84 -9.42
CA GLN A 142 14.56 6.03 -8.61
C GLN A 142 13.98 5.65 -7.24
N GLN A 143 13.22 4.55 -7.18
CA GLN A 143 12.63 4.02 -5.95
C GLN A 143 12.51 2.51 -6.02
N CYS A 144 12.96 1.81 -4.99
CA CYS A 144 12.72 0.38 -4.78
C CYS A 144 11.82 0.18 -3.56
N HIS A 145 10.81 -0.66 -3.72
CA HIS A 145 9.81 -0.93 -2.69
C HIS A 145 10.23 -2.12 -1.80
N LEU A 146 11.02 -3.05 -2.33
CA LEU A 146 11.50 -4.24 -1.61
C LEU A 146 13.01 -4.38 -1.83
N GLY A 147 13.81 -4.12 -0.79
CA GLY A 147 15.26 -4.08 -0.89
C GLY A 147 15.73 -3.27 -2.11
N SER A 148 16.54 -3.88 -2.96
CA SER A 148 17.02 -3.30 -4.23
C SER A 148 16.11 -3.56 -5.44
N THR A 149 14.93 -4.14 -5.24
CA THR A 149 13.99 -4.51 -6.31
C THR A 149 12.95 -3.41 -6.54
N PHE A 150 12.84 -2.98 -7.79
CA PHE A 150 11.73 -2.15 -8.25
C PHE A 150 10.45 -2.98 -8.37
N VAL A 151 9.38 -2.48 -7.76
CA VAL A 151 8.02 -3.00 -7.93
C VAL A 151 7.17 -1.84 -8.43
N PRO A 152 6.43 -1.96 -9.54
CA PRO A 152 5.55 -0.90 -10.00
C PRO A 152 4.42 -0.66 -8.99
N GLU A 153 3.81 0.53 -9.05
CA GLU A 153 2.66 0.85 -8.22
C GLU A 153 1.54 -0.17 -8.43
N LEU A 154 1.05 -0.72 -7.32
CA LEU A 154 0.00 -1.71 -7.33
C LEU A 154 -1.37 -1.07 -7.58
N ARG A 155 -2.03 -1.43 -8.69
CA ARG A 155 -3.36 -0.95 -9.07
C ARG A 155 -4.28 -2.13 -9.42
N GLY A 156 -5.58 -1.97 -9.16
CA GLY A 156 -6.60 -2.96 -9.52
C GLY A 156 -7.08 -3.78 -8.34
N TYR A 157 -7.63 -4.97 -8.64
CA TYR A 157 -8.02 -5.95 -7.63
C TYR A 157 -6.84 -6.85 -7.24
N PHE A 158 -6.73 -7.18 -5.96
CA PHE A 158 -5.66 -7.99 -5.40
C PHE A 158 -6.21 -9.33 -4.95
N LEU A 159 -5.54 -10.40 -5.34
CA LEU A 159 -5.84 -11.73 -4.83
C LEU A 159 -4.61 -12.33 -4.14
N GLY A 160 -4.70 -12.47 -2.82
CA GLY A 160 -3.72 -13.18 -2.02
C GLY A 160 -4.03 -14.67 -1.96
N THR A 161 -3.05 -15.50 -2.31
CA THR A 161 -3.17 -16.96 -2.25
C THR A 161 -2.19 -17.56 -1.23
N GLU A 162 -2.19 -18.88 -1.08
CA GLU A 162 -1.23 -19.61 -0.25
C GLU A 162 -1.11 -19.04 1.17
N ASN A 163 0.08 -18.63 1.62
CA ASN A 163 0.32 -18.13 2.98
C ASN A 163 -0.57 -16.93 3.34
N LEU A 164 -0.93 -16.06 2.40
CA LEU A 164 -1.87 -14.96 2.65
C LEU A 164 -3.25 -15.51 3.01
N TYR A 165 -3.73 -16.49 2.26
CA TYR A 165 -5.01 -17.15 2.50
C TYR A 165 -5.00 -17.99 3.78
N PHE A 166 -3.99 -18.83 4.01
CA PHE A 166 -3.95 -19.70 5.18
C PHE A 166 -3.80 -18.92 6.49
N THR A 167 -3.04 -17.81 6.47
CA THR A 167 -2.99 -16.87 7.59
C THR A 167 -4.36 -16.22 7.80
N SER A 168 -4.95 -15.60 6.78
CA SER A 168 -6.30 -15.03 6.85
C SER A 168 -7.33 -16.00 7.43
N LYS A 169 -7.30 -17.26 6.96
CA LYS A 169 -8.17 -18.35 7.42
C LYS A 169 -7.94 -18.72 8.89
N PHE A 170 -6.69 -18.77 9.36
CA PHE A 170 -6.40 -19.08 10.77
C PHE A 170 -7.04 -18.05 11.70
N PHE A 171 -7.02 -16.77 11.32
CA PHE A 171 -7.62 -15.68 12.08
C PHE A 171 -9.14 -15.55 11.89
N GLY A 172 -9.76 -16.40 11.07
CA GLY A 172 -11.19 -16.33 10.78
C GLY A 172 -11.61 -15.08 10.01
N LEU A 173 -10.68 -14.46 9.28
CA LEU A 173 -10.96 -13.30 8.47
C LEU A 173 -11.84 -13.68 7.26
N LYS A 174 -12.70 -12.75 6.85
CA LYS A 174 -13.51 -12.89 5.63
C LYS A 174 -12.61 -12.82 4.40
N LYS A 175 -13.06 -13.42 3.30
CA LYS A 175 -12.33 -13.38 2.02
C LYS A 175 -11.96 -11.96 1.58
N SER A 176 -12.81 -10.97 1.84
CA SER A 176 -12.63 -9.57 1.44
C SER A 176 -12.24 -8.66 2.60
N SER A 177 -11.54 -9.20 3.61
CA SER A 177 -11.06 -8.40 4.75
C SER A 177 -9.96 -7.45 4.27
N SER A 178 -9.91 -6.25 4.84
CA SER A 178 -8.89 -5.26 4.50
C SER A 178 -7.61 -5.46 5.34
N LEU A 179 -6.52 -4.76 5.00
CA LEU A 179 -5.31 -4.80 5.84
C LEU A 179 -5.54 -4.22 7.23
N SER A 180 -6.51 -3.32 7.42
CA SER A 180 -6.96 -2.89 8.76
C SER A 180 -7.49 -4.06 9.60
N ASP A 181 -8.22 -5.01 8.99
CA ASP A 181 -8.69 -6.20 9.69
C ASP A 181 -7.52 -7.11 10.07
N PHE A 182 -6.50 -7.24 9.21
CA PHE A 182 -5.25 -7.95 9.54
C PHE A 182 -4.53 -7.26 10.70
N MET A 183 -4.41 -5.94 10.67
CA MET A 183 -3.77 -5.20 11.74
C MET A 183 -4.47 -5.42 13.08
N PHE A 184 -5.79 -5.28 13.09
CA PHE A 184 -6.59 -5.49 14.30
C PHE A 184 -6.47 -6.91 14.84
N ALA A 185 -6.65 -7.92 13.97
CA ALA A 185 -6.57 -9.32 14.39
C ALA A 185 -5.16 -9.72 14.86
N GLY A 186 -4.12 -9.20 14.19
CA GLY A 186 -2.72 -9.40 14.56
C GLY A 186 -2.39 -8.81 15.93
N GLU A 187 -2.77 -7.55 16.18
CA GLU A 187 -2.59 -6.89 17.47
C GLU A 187 -3.25 -7.69 18.61
N GLN A 188 -4.52 -8.08 18.43
CA GLN A 188 -5.26 -8.85 19.43
C GLN A 188 -4.65 -10.22 19.72
N PHE A 189 -4.03 -10.86 18.73
CA PHE A 189 -3.45 -12.18 18.87
C PHE A 189 -2.03 -12.13 19.44
N CYS A 190 -1.16 -11.29 18.90
CA CYS A 190 0.22 -11.13 19.34
C CYS A 190 0.31 -10.65 20.80
N ASN A 191 -0.59 -9.76 21.21
CA ASN A 191 -0.62 -9.25 22.58
C ASN A 191 -1.20 -10.28 23.59
N GLN A 192 -1.72 -11.43 23.16
CA GLN A 192 -2.16 -12.45 24.11
C GLN A 192 -0.99 -13.19 24.76
N HIS A 193 -1.21 -13.59 26.01
CA HIS A 193 -0.26 -14.46 26.70
C HIS A 193 -0.33 -15.89 26.16
N LEU A 194 0.82 -16.55 26.05
CA LEU A 194 0.97 -17.88 25.47
C LEU A 194 0.02 -18.92 26.09
N SER A 195 -0.18 -18.86 27.41
CA SER A 195 -1.11 -19.74 28.13
C SER A 195 -2.56 -19.65 27.62
N SER A 196 -3.00 -18.45 27.20
CA SER A 196 -4.34 -18.23 26.66
C SER A 196 -4.47 -18.77 25.24
N LEU A 197 -3.41 -18.61 24.43
CA LEU A 197 -3.36 -19.15 23.08
C LEU A 197 -3.39 -20.68 23.07
N ARG A 198 -2.62 -21.34 23.95
CA ARG A 198 -2.65 -22.80 24.14
C ARG A 198 -4.05 -23.34 24.46
N LYS A 199 -4.81 -22.63 25.30
CA LYS A 199 -6.19 -23.00 25.64
C LYS A 199 -7.15 -22.86 24.45
N ARG A 200 -6.98 -21.79 23.66
CA ARG A 200 -7.86 -21.51 22.50
C ARG A 200 -7.55 -22.38 21.29
N HIS A 201 -6.29 -22.76 21.12
CA HIS A 201 -5.78 -23.51 19.98
C HIS A 201 -4.96 -24.72 20.45
N PRO A 202 -5.61 -25.74 21.06
CA PRO A 202 -4.90 -26.87 21.68
C PRO A 202 -4.11 -27.74 20.68
N ASN A 203 -4.45 -27.68 19.39
CA ASN A 203 -3.79 -28.44 18.34
C ASN A 203 -2.66 -27.66 17.64
N ARG A 204 -2.19 -26.56 18.24
CA ARG A 204 -1.12 -25.71 17.70
C ARG A 204 0.06 -25.65 18.65
N SER A 205 1.26 -25.61 18.09
CA SER A 205 2.48 -25.46 18.86
C SER A 205 2.72 -24.00 19.25
N ASP A 206 3.56 -23.78 20.27
CA ASP A 206 3.97 -22.42 20.63
C ASP A 206 4.69 -21.71 19.48
N GLU A 207 5.49 -22.45 18.72
CA GLU A 207 6.18 -21.95 17.53
C GLU A 207 5.19 -21.50 16.46
N ASP A 208 4.07 -22.22 16.28
CA ASP A 208 3.01 -21.79 15.36
C ASP A 208 2.44 -20.42 15.76
N PHE A 209 2.31 -20.12 17.06
CA PHE A 209 1.81 -18.81 17.48
C PHE A 209 2.80 -17.68 17.18
N SER A 210 4.11 -17.91 17.37
CA SER A 210 5.13 -16.96 16.91
C SER A 210 5.10 -16.79 15.39
N ARG A 211 4.98 -17.89 14.64
CA ARG A 211 4.83 -17.87 13.18
C ARG A 211 3.61 -17.05 12.74
N TYR A 212 2.43 -17.30 13.29
CA TYR A 212 1.22 -16.56 12.93
C TYR A 212 1.28 -15.08 13.30
N CYS A 213 1.89 -14.74 14.45
CA CYS A 213 2.09 -13.35 14.84
C CYS A 213 3.02 -12.63 13.84
N PHE A 214 4.17 -13.23 13.53
CA PHE A 214 5.08 -12.74 12.49
C PHE A 214 4.38 -12.65 11.12
N SER A 215 3.60 -13.67 10.72
CA SER A 215 2.89 -13.67 9.43
C SER A 215 1.94 -12.49 9.28
N MET A 216 1.15 -12.16 10.31
CA MET A 216 0.24 -11.01 10.25
C MET A 216 1.00 -9.69 10.08
N ALA A 217 2.07 -9.50 10.85
CA ALA A 217 2.88 -8.29 10.77
C ALA A 217 3.62 -8.18 9.43
N TYR A 218 4.18 -9.29 8.95
CA TYR A 218 4.89 -9.36 7.68
C TYR A 218 3.96 -9.08 6.50
N ILE A 219 2.72 -9.56 6.53
CA ILE A 219 1.71 -9.28 5.48
C ILE A 219 1.40 -7.77 5.44
N VAL A 220 1.19 -7.14 6.60
CA VAL A 220 0.94 -5.70 6.67
C VAL A 220 2.17 -4.92 6.20
N ALA A 221 3.36 -5.27 6.70
CA ALA A 221 4.61 -4.62 6.31
C ALA A 221 4.91 -4.76 4.80
N LEU A 222 4.59 -5.90 4.21
CA LEU A 222 4.77 -6.15 2.78
C LEU A 222 3.78 -5.35 1.95
N LEU A 223 2.48 -5.50 2.21
CA LEU A 223 1.44 -4.95 1.34
C LEU A 223 1.23 -3.46 1.58
N HIS A 224 1.12 -3.03 2.84
CA HIS A 224 0.90 -1.63 3.17
C HIS A 224 2.21 -0.83 3.14
N ASP A 225 3.14 -1.16 4.04
CA ASP A 225 4.29 -0.31 4.31
C ASP A 225 5.38 -0.35 3.23
N SER A 226 5.39 -1.39 2.40
CA SER A 226 6.39 -1.55 1.32
C SER A 226 5.80 -1.35 -0.06
N LEU A 227 4.63 -1.95 -0.34
CA LEU A 227 3.99 -1.91 -1.66
C LEU A 227 2.90 -0.84 -1.80
N GLY A 228 2.56 -0.11 -0.74
CA GLY A 228 1.65 1.04 -0.80
C GLY A 228 0.17 0.71 -0.93
N VAL A 229 -0.26 -0.52 -0.61
CA VAL A 229 -1.68 -0.89 -0.60
C VAL A 229 -2.39 -0.17 0.57
N PRO A 230 -3.46 0.60 0.34
CA PRO A 230 -4.16 1.29 1.44
C PRO A 230 -4.78 0.31 2.45
N LEU A 231 -4.77 0.68 3.74
CA LEU A 231 -5.24 -0.18 4.82
C LEU A 231 -6.71 -0.61 4.67
N ASP A 232 -7.56 0.32 4.25
CA ASP A 232 -9.00 0.11 4.07
C ASP A 232 -9.40 -0.21 2.62
N ASP A 233 -8.45 -0.59 1.76
CA ASP A 233 -8.76 -0.94 0.39
C ASP A 233 -9.59 -2.23 0.31
N LYS A 234 -10.80 -2.11 -0.26
CA LYS A 234 -11.78 -3.19 -0.37
C LYS A 234 -11.58 -4.08 -1.60
N ARG A 235 -10.57 -3.79 -2.42
CA ARG A 235 -10.28 -4.55 -3.65
C ARG A 235 -9.41 -5.77 -3.40
N GLN A 236 -9.30 -6.23 -2.16
CA GLN A 236 -8.50 -7.36 -1.75
C GLN A 236 -9.38 -8.59 -1.55
N ALA A 237 -8.89 -9.74 -1.99
CA ALA A 237 -9.49 -11.03 -1.74
C ALA A 237 -8.43 -12.06 -1.36
N TYR A 238 -8.83 -13.09 -0.60
CA TYR A 238 -7.97 -14.20 -0.21
C TYR A 238 -8.64 -15.54 -0.53
N SER A 239 -7.98 -16.40 -1.31
CA SER A 239 -8.48 -17.74 -1.67
C SER A 239 -7.37 -18.74 -1.95
N ALA A 240 -7.61 -20.03 -1.65
CA ALA A 240 -6.79 -21.16 -2.11
C ALA A 240 -7.36 -21.86 -3.36
N ARG A 241 -8.56 -21.49 -3.83
CA ARG A 241 -9.19 -22.15 -4.98
C ARG A 241 -8.77 -21.48 -6.27
N HIS A 242 -8.00 -22.20 -7.08
CA HIS A 242 -7.59 -21.78 -8.42
C HIS A 242 -8.77 -21.31 -9.30
N SER A 243 -9.95 -21.92 -9.18
CA SER A 243 -11.14 -21.49 -9.95
C SER A 243 -11.75 -20.16 -9.50
N GLU A 244 -11.63 -19.81 -8.21
CA GLU A 244 -12.06 -18.51 -7.69
C GLU A 244 -11.07 -17.40 -8.06
N ILE A 245 -9.79 -17.75 -8.30
CA ILE A 245 -8.77 -16.82 -8.82
C ILE A 245 -9.21 -16.21 -10.14
N TYR A 246 -9.76 -17.00 -11.05
CA TYR A 246 -10.20 -16.50 -12.36
C TYR A 246 -11.57 -15.82 -12.31
N SER A 247 -12.49 -16.24 -11.44
CA SER A 247 -13.84 -15.64 -11.36
C SER A 247 -13.89 -14.28 -10.66
N GLN A 248 -12.89 -13.93 -9.84
CA GLN A 248 -12.80 -12.61 -9.19
C GLN A 248 -11.95 -11.61 -9.98
N VAL A 249 -11.33 -12.08 -11.08
CA VAL A 249 -10.40 -11.32 -11.92
C VAL A 249 -11.02 -10.94 -13.27
N ILE A 250 -12.18 -11.51 -13.62
CA ILE A 250 -12.96 -11.23 -14.85
C ILE A 250 -14.18 -10.39 -14.51
#